data_AF-K3VYL8-F1
#
_entry.id   AF-K3VYL8-F1
#
_cell.length_a   1.000
_cell.length_b   1.000
_cell.length_c   1.000
_cell.angle_alpha   90.00
_cell.angle_beta   90.00
_cell.angle_gamma   90.00
#
_symmetry.space_group_name_H-M   'P 1'
#
loop_
_entity.id
_entity.type
_entity.pdbx_description
1 polymer ?
#
loop_
_entity_poly.entity_id
_entity_poly.type
_entity_poly.pdbx_seq_one_letter_code
_entity_poly.pdbx_strand_id
1 'polypeptide(L)'
;MSSSSDYSDSAAAQLRVDINHEVALFLMRLKSLGIDDLVEDEIEGFETETSKAPATRASAPTDFSSSSFSSRVGFSKAKDPHHIIEISDVGDQIENYLQKKKLSQKQRDKRAEINRLEEEMADLDLQKRNLLNNAEIQRVSHVIGNVSTDIELNKILERYRASDVERAQLDAERQRLMDGIRRLQQKKRES
;
A
#
# COMPACT_ATOMS: atom_id res chain seq x y z
N MET A 1 53.61 6.02 35.29
CA MET A 1 52.60 7.03 34.89
C MET A 1 51.48 6.26 34.23
N SER A 2 50.36 6.08 34.92
CA SER A 2 49.23 5.26 34.44
C SER A 2 48.15 6.19 33.92
N SER A 3 47.87 6.15 32.62
CA SER A 3 46.72 6.85 32.06
C SER A 3 45.45 6.05 32.35
N SER A 4 44.82 6.33 33.49
CA SER A 4 43.48 5.83 33.83
C SER A 4 42.46 6.66 33.06
N SER A 5 41.94 6.13 31.96
CA SER A 5 40.77 6.67 31.29
C SER A 5 39.53 6.14 32.01
N ASP A 6 39.11 6.81 33.09
CA ASP A 6 37.88 6.52 33.84
C ASP A 6 36.61 6.98 33.09
N TYR A 7 36.46 6.56 31.84
CA TYR A 7 35.16 6.61 31.17
C TYR A 7 34.44 5.31 31.52
N SER A 8 33.60 5.33 32.56
CA SER A 8 32.90 4.13 33.03
C SER A 8 31.86 3.67 32.00
N ASP A 9 31.75 2.36 31.81
CA ASP A 9 30.72 1.74 30.95
C ASP A 9 29.29 2.21 31.30
N SER A 10 29.05 2.63 32.55
CA SER A 10 27.78 3.20 32.99
C SER A 10 27.47 4.59 32.40
N ALA A 11 28.48 5.46 32.27
CA ALA A 11 28.30 6.78 31.67
C ALA A 11 28.04 6.67 30.16
N ALA A 12 28.72 5.72 29.49
CA ALA A 12 28.46 5.39 28.10
C ALA A 12 27.06 4.80 27.88
N ALA A 13 26.56 3.97 28.81
CA ALA A 13 25.21 3.43 28.74
C ALA A 13 24.12 4.51 28.92
N GLN A 14 24.31 5.44 29.86
CA GLN A 14 23.36 6.54 30.08
C GLN A 14 23.25 7.46 28.86
N LEU A 15 24.40 7.84 28.27
CA LEU A 15 24.43 8.64 27.04
C LEU A 15 23.64 7.98 25.90
N ARG A 16 23.69 6.65 25.78
CA ARG A 16 22.94 5.90 24.76
C ARG A 16 21.43 5.95 25.01
N VAL A 17 20.99 5.85 26.26
CA VAL A 17 19.56 5.97 26.62
C VAL A 17 19.05 7.36 26.25
N ASP A 18 19.82 8.40 26.56
CA ASP A 18 19.45 9.79 26.26
C ASP A 18 19.39 10.04 24.73
N ILE A 19 20.35 9.51 23.96
CA ILE A 19 20.33 9.58 22.49
C ILE A 19 19.11 8.85 21.92
N ASN A 20 18.82 7.63 22.38
CA ASN A 20 17.65 6.89 21.91
C ASN A 20 16.34 7.62 22.23
N HIS A 21 16.27 8.27 23.39
CA HIS A 21 15.13 9.07 23.78
C HIS A 21 14.93 10.28 22.84
N GLU A 22 16.01 11.02 22.54
CA GLU A 22 15.96 12.14 21.59
C GLU A 22 15.58 11.71 20.17
N VAL A 23 16.08 10.56 19.71
CA VAL A 23 15.71 9.99 18.40
C VAL A 23 14.24 9.61 18.35
N ALA A 24 13.71 9.00 19.42
CA ALA A 24 12.30 8.66 19.52
C ALA A 24 11.42 9.93 19.50
N LEU A 25 11.82 10.98 20.21
CA LEU A 25 11.14 12.28 20.19
C LEU A 25 11.19 12.93 18.80
N PHE A 26 12.33 12.86 18.12
CA PHE A 26 12.50 13.35 16.76
C PHE A 26 11.61 12.62 15.76
N LEU A 27 11.57 11.28 15.80
CA LEU A 27 10.69 10.46 14.97
C LEU A 27 9.21 10.72 15.28
N MET A 28 8.84 10.87 16.56
CA MET A 28 7.48 11.28 16.95
C MET A 28 7.12 12.65 16.37
N ARG A 29 8.03 13.63 16.44
CA ARG A 29 7.80 14.97 15.89
C ARG A 29 7.68 14.92 14.37
N LEU A 30 8.50 14.12 13.68
CA LEU A 30 8.39 13.90 12.24
C LEU A 30 7.08 13.24 11.82
N LYS A 31 6.55 12.31 12.63
CA LYS A 31 5.23 11.70 12.44
C LYS A 31 4.13 12.74 12.67
N SER A 32 4.21 13.52 13.74
CA SER A 32 3.24 14.57 14.08
C SER A 32 3.17 15.71 13.05
N LEU A 33 4.26 15.98 12.34
CA LEU A 33 4.29 16.97 11.24
C LEU A 33 3.75 16.39 9.92
N GLY A 34 3.71 15.06 9.78
CA GLY A 34 3.13 14.34 8.64
C GLY A 34 1.69 13.90 8.92
N ILE A 35 0.78 14.85 9.11
CA ILE A 35 -0.63 14.60 9.44
C ILE A 35 -1.35 13.72 8.39
N ASP A 36 -0.83 13.67 7.16
CA ASP A 36 -1.42 12.86 6.08
C ASP A 36 -1.10 11.35 6.12
N ASP A 37 -0.17 10.90 6.98
CA ASP A 37 0.24 9.48 7.06
C ASP A 37 -0.65 8.65 8.02
N LEU A 38 -1.35 9.28 8.96
CA LEU A 38 -2.16 8.59 9.99
C LEU A 38 -3.43 7.92 9.45
N VAL A 39 -3.90 8.32 8.27
CA VAL A 39 -5.08 7.75 7.63
C VAL A 39 -4.75 6.40 6.94
N GLU A 40 -3.47 6.09 6.71
CA GLU A 40 -3.05 4.90 5.95
C GLU A 40 -3.06 3.60 6.77
N ASP A 41 -2.64 3.61 8.04
CA ASP A 41 -2.54 2.38 8.85
C ASP A 41 -3.91 1.75 9.14
N GLU A 42 -5.00 2.54 9.13
CA GLU A 42 -6.37 2.01 9.30
C GLU A 42 -6.97 1.45 7.98
N ILE A 43 -6.53 1.95 6.82
CA ILE A 43 -7.04 1.50 5.51
C ILE A 43 -6.25 0.28 4.98
N GLU A 44 -4.98 0.11 5.40
CA GLU A 44 -4.13 -1.03 5.00
C GLU A 44 -4.71 -2.39 5.48
N GLY A 45 -5.57 -2.39 6.52
CA GLY A 45 -6.24 -3.59 7.04
C GLY A 45 -7.51 -4.03 6.29
N PHE A 46 -8.12 -3.17 5.46
CA PHE A 46 -9.40 -3.48 4.80
C PHE A 46 -9.26 -4.18 3.43
N GLU A 47 -8.11 -4.04 2.75
CA GLU A 47 -7.91 -4.62 1.40
C GLU A 47 -7.46 -6.11 1.43
N THR A 48 -7.12 -6.68 2.59
CA THR A 48 -6.72 -8.10 2.67
C THR A 48 -7.87 -9.10 2.56
N GLU A 49 -9.13 -8.68 2.66
CA GLU A 49 -10.27 -9.61 2.67
C GLU A 49 -10.82 -10.00 1.29
N THR A 50 -10.52 -9.26 0.22
CA THR A 50 -11.12 -9.53 -1.10
C THR A 50 -10.36 -10.54 -1.96
N SER A 51 -9.23 -11.07 -1.48
CA SER A 51 -8.36 -11.99 -2.25
C SER A 51 -8.35 -13.44 -1.76
N LYS A 52 -9.30 -13.86 -0.90
CA LYS A 52 -9.33 -15.24 -0.42
C LYS A 52 -10.17 -16.13 -1.36
N ALA A 53 -9.50 -16.83 -2.26
CA ALA A 53 -10.07 -17.94 -3.01
C ALA A 53 -10.62 -19.03 -2.04
N PRO A 54 -11.77 -19.68 -2.34
CA PRO A 54 -12.38 -20.63 -1.42
C PRO A 54 -11.66 -21.99 -1.45
N ALA A 55 -11.35 -22.46 -0.23
CA ALA A 55 -11.25 -23.83 0.25
C ALA A 55 -10.34 -24.87 -0.47
N THR A 56 -9.35 -25.35 0.29
CA THR A 56 -9.11 -26.80 0.39
C THR A 56 -8.69 -27.12 1.83
N ARG A 57 -9.67 -27.41 2.70
CA ARG A 57 -9.44 -28.02 4.02
C ARG A 57 -10.03 -29.43 4.01
N ALA A 58 -9.19 -30.39 3.67
CA ALA A 58 -9.23 -31.76 4.16
C ALA A 58 -7.81 -31.98 4.69
N SER A 59 -7.54 -32.42 5.92
CA SER A 59 -8.20 -33.41 6.75
C SER A 59 -7.92 -33.12 8.24
N ALA A 60 -8.82 -33.60 9.10
CA ALA A 60 -8.80 -33.45 10.56
C ALA A 60 -7.92 -34.55 11.24
N PRO A 61 -8.05 -34.84 12.54
CA PRO A 61 -7.20 -34.35 13.63
C PRO A 61 -6.53 -35.50 14.42
N THR A 62 -5.58 -35.19 15.32
CA THR A 62 -5.30 -36.09 16.46
C THR A 62 -4.77 -35.30 17.65
N ASP A 63 -5.58 -35.28 18.69
CA ASP A 63 -5.26 -34.90 20.06
C ASP A 63 -4.15 -35.79 20.65
N PHE A 64 -3.40 -35.30 21.65
CA PHE A 64 -3.13 -36.05 22.88
C PHE A 64 -2.59 -35.13 24.01
N SER A 65 -3.47 -34.84 24.97
CA SER A 65 -3.33 -34.90 26.44
C SER A 65 -2.01 -34.52 27.18
N SER A 66 -2.18 -33.60 28.16
CA SER A 66 -1.73 -33.54 29.59
C SER A 66 -0.30 -33.99 29.99
N SER A 67 0.41 -33.49 31.01
CA SER A 67 0.07 -32.91 32.33
C SER A 67 1.34 -32.34 33.03
N SER A 68 1.11 -31.54 34.09
CA SER A 68 1.85 -31.43 35.37
C SER A 68 3.31 -30.93 35.49
N PHE A 69 3.40 -29.72 36.03
CA PHE A 69 4.20 -29.25 37.19
C PHE A 69 5.54 -29.93 37.54
N SER A 70 6.62 -29.14 37.52
CA SER A 70 7.77 -29.32 38.42
C SER A 70 8.47 -27.98 38.66
N SER A 71 8.57 -27.61 39.94
CA SER A 71 9.34 -26.47 40.42
C SER A 71 10.83 -26.83 40.47
N ARG A 72 11.68 -25.95 39.93
CA ARG A 72 13.04 -25.84 40.43
C ARG A 72 13.58 -24.43 40.24
N VAL A 73 13.73 -23.75 41.37
CA VAL A 73 14.52 -22.54 41.55
C VAL A 73 15.97 -22.87 41.17
N GLY A 74 16.49 -22.15 40.18
CA GLY A 74 17.88 -22.24 39.72
C GLY A 74 18.35 -20.86 39.32
N PHE A 75 18.94 -20.14 40.27
CA PHE A 75 19.58 -18.84 40.05
C PHE A 75 20.88 -19.08 39.26
N SER A 76 20.81 -19.09 37.92
CA SER A 76 22.01 -18.97 37.08
C SER A 76 22.06 -17.55 36.54
N LYS A 77 23.02 -16.77 37.03
CA LYS A 77 23.51 -15.54 36.37
C LYS A 77 23.99 -15.91 34.96
N ALA A 78 23.08 -15.95 34.00
CA ALA A 78 23.43 -15.84 32.61
C ALA A 78 23.74 -14.36 32.38
N LYS A 79 24.99 -14.06 32.02
CA LYS A 79 25.34 -12.76 31.44
C LYS A 79 24.40 -12.54 30.26
N ASP A 80 23.53 -11.55 30.36
CA ASP A 80 22.84 -11.01 29.20
C ASP A 80 23.93 -10.68 28.18
N PRO A 81 23.88 -11.21 26.95
CA PRO A 81 24.70 -10.65 25.89
C PRO A 81 24.16 -9.24 25.71
N HIS A 82 24.87 -8.25 26.25
CA HIS A 82 24.68 -6.85 25.91
C HIS A 82 24.75 -6.79 24.39
N HIS A 83 23.59 -6.76 23.74
CA HIS A 83 23.49 -6.52 22.31
C HIS A 83 23.88 -5.06 22.14
N ILE A 84 25.12 -4.84 21.77
CA ILE A 84 25.68 -3.53 21.50
C ILE A 84 25.03 -3.09 20.18
N ILE A 85 23.92 -2.38 20.31
CA ILE A 85 23.33 -1.58 19.23
C ILE A 85 24.30 -0.41 19.05
N GLU A 86 25.07 -0.42 17.96
CA GLU A 86 26.03 0.63 17.63
C GLU A 86 25.27 1.91 17.25
N ILE A 87 25.87 3.09 17.47
CA ILE A 87 25.28 4.39 17.09
C ILE A 87 24.92 4.45 15.59
N SER A 88 25.51 3.56 14.77
CA SER A 88 25.10 3.25 13.39
C SER A 88 23.59 3.01 13.25
N ASP A 89 22.98 2.26 14.19
CA ASP A 89 21.58 1.86 14.13
C ASP A 89 20.59 3.03 14.22
N VAL A 90 20.99 4.16 14.82
CA VAL A 90 20.14 5.36 14.91
C VAL A 90 20.01 6.05 13.55
N GLY A 91 21.12 6.16 12.83
CA GLY A 91 21.12 6.68 11.46
C GLY A 91 20.26 5.78 10.56
N ASP A 92 20.41 4.47 10.71
CA ASP A 92 19.64 3.48 9.96
C ASP A 92 18.13 3.53 10.28
N GLN A 93 17.75 3.79 11.54
CA GLN A 93 16.35 3.98 11.92
C GLN A 93 15.71 5.23 11.30
N ILE A 94 16.43 6.35 11.30
CA ILE A 94 15.95 7.61 10.69
C ILE A 94 15.85 7.44 9.17
N GLU A 95 16.86 6.85 8.54
CA GLU A 95 16.88 6.60 7.10
C GLU A 95 15.74 5.65 6.69
N ASN A 96 15.53 4.56 7.44
CA ASN A 96 14.41 3.64 7.21
C ASN A 96 13.05 4.36 7.31
N TYR A 97 12.86 5.18 8.34
CA TYR A 97 11.64 5.98 8.49
C TYR A 97 11.41 6.91 7.28
N LEU A 98 12.44 7.63 6.83
CA LEU A 98 12.34 8.51 5.66
C LEU A 98 12.04 7.73 4.37
N GLN A 99 12.63 6.55 4.21
CA GLN A 99 12.36 5.67 3.08
C GLN A 99 10.91 5.18 3.07
N LYS A 100 10.39 4.71 4.21
CA LYS A 100 8.98 4.31 4.37
C LYS A 100 8.03 5.45 4.06
N LYS A 101 8.30 6.65 4.58
CA LYS A 101 7.51 7.85 4.29
C LYS A 101 7.47 8.17 2.79
N LYS A 102 8.61 8.07 2.11
CA LYS A 102 8.70 8.28 0.65
C LYS A 102 7.92 7.23 -0.15
N LEU A 103 7.89 5.99 0.32
CA LEU A 103 7.09 4.92 -0.31
C LEU A 103 5.59 5.14 -0.12
N SER A 104 5.17 5.53 1.08
CA SER A 104 3.77 5.90 1.37
C SER A 104 3.30 7.08 0.51
N GLN A 105 4.11 8.14 0.36
CA GLN A 105 3.76 9.25 -0.53
C GLN A 105 3.54 8.76 -1.97
N LYS A 106 4.44 7.92 -2.51
CA LYS A 106 4.30 7.36 -3.86
C LYS A 106 3.04 6.51 -4.02
N GLN A 107 2.65 5.79 -2.97
CA GLN A 107 1.42 5.00 -2.96
C GLN A 107 0.20 5.93 -3.02
N ARG A 108 0.18 7.01 -2.25
CA ARG A 108 -0.87 8.03 -2.30
C ARG A 108 -0.99 8.68 -3.67
N ASP A 109 0.12 9.08 -4.26
CA ASP A 109 0.13 9.68 -5.60
C ASP A 109 -0.45 8.71 -6.65
N LYS A 110 -0.11 7.42 -6.57
CA LYS A 110 -0.67 6.38 -7.46
C LYS A 110 -2.15 6.14 -7.23
N ARG A 111 -2.63 6.19 -5.99
CA ARG A 111 -4.06 6.07 -5.66
C ARG A 111 -4.85 7.25 -6.20
N ALA A 112 -4.32 8.46 -6.07
CA ALA A 112 -4.94 9.66 -6.65
C ALA A 112 -5.07 9.53 -8.18
N GLU A 113 -4.05 8.98 -8.85
CA GLU A 113 -4.10 8.75 -10.28
C GLU A 113 -5.12 7.67 -10.68
N ILE A 114 -5.24 6.58 -9.90
CA ILE A 114 -6.29 5.57 -10.12
C ILE A 114 -7.68 6.19 -10.05
N ASN A 115 -7.94 7.06 -9.06
CA ASN A 115 -9.24 7.71 -8.93
C ASN A 115 -9.57 8.58 -10.16
N ARG A 116 -8.58 9.30 -10.71
CA ARG A 116 -8.76 10.08 -11.95
C ARG A 116 -9.08 9.19 -13.14
N LEU A 117 -8.35 8.08 -13.31
CA LEU A 117 -8.64 7.13 -14.38
C LEU A 117 -10.03 6.50 -14.24
N GLU A 118 -10.50 6.26 -13.01
CA GLU A 118 -11.85 5.76 -12.76
C GLU A 118 -12.93 6.79 -13.15
N GLU A 119 -12.70 8.08 -12.89
CA GLU A 119 -13.57 9.17 -13.35
C GLU A 119 -13.60 9.25 -14.89
N GLU A 120 -12.45 9.19 -15.55
CA GLU A 120 -12.36 9.21 -17.02
C GLU A 120 -13.07 8.01 -17.67
N MET A 121 -12.92 6.82 -17.10
CA MET A 121 -13.65 5.64 -17.57
C MET A 121 -15.16 5.78 -17.39
N ALA A 122 -15.62 6.37 -16.28
CA ALA A 122 -17.03 6.62 -16.04
C ALA A 122 -17.62 7.63 -17.04
N ASP A 123 -16.84 8.66 -17.40
CA ASP A 123 -17.21 9.63 -18.42
C ASP A 123 -17.30 8.98 -19.81
N LEU A 124 -16.35 8.12 -20.18
CA LEU A 124 -16.43 7.34 -21.42
C LEU A 124 -17.67 6.44 -21.45
N ASP A 125 -18.00 5.79 -20.34
CA ASP A 125 -19.21 4.96 -20.21
C ASP A 125 -20.49 5.80 -20.40
N LEU A 126 -20.50 7.03 -19.89
CA LEU A 126 -21.61 7.97 -20.10
C LEU A 126 -21.72 8.40 -21.57
N GLN A 127 -20.60 8.79 -22.19
CA GLN A 127 -20.55 9.17 -23.61
C GLN A 127 -21.04 8.02 -24.51
N LYS A 128 -20.64 6.79 -24.19
CA LYS A 128 -21.06 5.58 -24.90
C LYS A 128 -22.58 5.36 -24.81
N ARG A 129 -23.19 5.54 -23.63
CA ARG A 129 -24.65 5.50 -23.48
C ARG A 129 -25.35 6.57 -24.32
N ASN A 130 -24.80 7.78 -24.35
CA ASN A 130 -25.34 8.87 -25.16
C ASN A 130 -25.24 8.58 -26.66
N LEU A 131 -24.14 7.99 -27.12
CA LEU A 131 -23.98 7.54 -28.51
C LEU A 131 -25.03 6.50 -28.89
N LEU A 132 -25.28 5.50 -28.03
CA LEU A 132 -26.31 4.50 -28.26
C LEU A 132 -27.71 5.10 -28.32
N ASN A 133 -28.02 6.05 -27.43
CA ASN A 133 -29.30 6.75 -27.46
C ASN A 133 -29.47 7.57 -28.75
N ASN A 134 -28.41 8.28 -29.18
CA ASN A 134 -28.41 9.01 -30.45
C ASN A 134 -28.62 8.08 -31.65
N ALA A 135 -27.97 6.91 -31.66
CA ALA A 135 -28.20 5.89 -32.69
C ALA A 135 -29.66 5.42 -32.71
N GLU A 136 -30.28 5.21 -31.54
CA GLU A 136 -31.67 4.79 -31.45
C GLU A 136 -32.63 5.87 -31.95
N ILE A 137 -32.39 7.15 -31.60
CA ILE A 137 -33.17 8.28 -32.12
C ILE A 137 -33.08 8.35 -33.65
N GLN A 138 -31.88 8.19 -34.21
CA GLN A 138 -31.68 8.17 -35.66
C GLN A 138 -32.35 6.95 -36.32
N ARG A 139 -32.29 5.78 -35.70
CA ARG A 139 -32.94 4.56 -36.17
C ARG A 139 -34.46 4.71 -36.21
N VAL A 140 -35.06 5.27 -35.17
CA VAL A 140 -36.52 5.48 -35.07
C VAL A 140 -37.00 6.53 -36.06
N SER A 141 -36.20 7.58 -36.30
CA SER A 141 -36.51 8.64 -37.27
C SER A 141 -36.13 8.32 -38.71
N HIS A 142 -35.53 7.14 -38.96
CA HIS A 142 -35.07 6.74 -40.26
C HIS A 142 -36.23 6.49 -41.24
N VAL A 143 -36.18 7.14 -42.39
CA VAL A 143 -37.06 6.88 -43.54
C VAL A 143 -36.27 6.07 -44.56
N ILE A 144 -36.83 4.94 -45.00
CA ILE A 144 -36.21 4.02 -45.95
C ILE A 144 -35.75 4.78 -47.21
N GLY A 145 -34.46 4.71 -47.53
CA GLY A 145 -33.83 5.39 -48.67
C GLY A 145 -33.01 6.64 -48.30
N ASN A 146 -32.92 7.01 -47.03
CA ASN A 146 -32.13 8.16 -46.58
C ASN A 146 -30.66 7.79 -46.30
N VAL A 147 -29.81 7.89 -47.32
CA VAL A 147 -28.36 7.64 -47.24
C VAL A 147 -27.66 8.50 -46.16
N SER A 148 -28.22 9.66 -45.82
CA SER A 148 -27.66 10.55 -44.78
C SER A 148 -27.70 9.90 -43.40
N THR A 149 -28.76 9.18 -43.08
CA THR A 149 -28.91 8.51 -41.77
C THR A 149 -27.93 7.35 -41.63
N ASP A 150 -27.68 6.57 -42.70
CA ASP A 150 -26.70 5.49 -42.69
C ASP A 150 -25.27 6.01 -42.46
N ILE A 151 -24.92 7.17 -43.04
CA ILE A 151 -23.62 7.82 -42.82
C ILE A 151 -23.48 8.24 -41.35
N GLU A 152 -24.52 8.84 -40.76
CA GLU A 152 -24.48 9.27 -39.36
C GLU A 152 -24.43 8.08 -38.38
N LEU A 153 -25.18 7.01 -38.64
CA LEU A 153 -25.13 5.77 -37.85
C LEU A 153 -23.74 5.14 -37.90
N ASN A 154 -23.08 5.13 -39.07
CA ASN A 154 -21.69 4.65 -39.19
C ASN A 154 -20.71 5.49 -38.36
N LYS A 155 -20.84 6.82 -38.37
CA LYS A 155 -20.01 7.71 -37.51
C LYS A 155 -20.21 7.42 -36.03
N ILE A 156 -21.46 7.18 -35.60
CA ILE A 156 -21.77 6.83 -34.21
C ILE A 156 -21.12 5.48 -33.84
N LEU A 157 -21.20 4.49 -34.74
CA LEU A 157 -20.59 3.18 -34.52
C LEU A 157 -19.06 3.24 -34.43
N GLU A 158 -18.40 4.04 -35.28
CA GLU A 158 -16.97 4.26 -35.22
C GLU A 158 -16.54 4.88 -33.88
N ARG A 159 -17.24 5.92 -33.43
CA ARG A 159 -16.98 6.56 -32.12
C ARG A 159 -17.21 5.59 -30.97
N TYR A 160 -18.29 4.80 -31.02
CA TYR A 160 -18.58 3.79 -30.01
C TYR A 160 -17.43 2.78 -29.86
N ARG A 161 -16.91 2.27 -30.99
CA ARG A 161 -15.78 1.34 -31.00
C ARG A 161 -14.49 1.99 -30.51
N ALA A 162 -14.24 3.25 -30.86
CA ALA A 162 -13.07 3.99 -30.38
C ALA A 162 -13.10 4.15 -28.84
N SER A 163 -14.25 4.50 -28.27
CA SER A 163 -14.42 4.59 -26.81
C SER A 163 -14.17 3.27 -26.10
N ASP A 164 -14.52 2.12 -26.71
CA ASP A 164 -14.22 0.80 -26.14
C ASP A 164 -12.71 0.50 -26.08
N VAL A 165 -11.97 0.92 -27.11
CA VAL A 165 -10.51 0.78 -27.14
C VAL A 165 -9.86 1.69 -26.09
N GLU A 166 -10.30 2.94 -26.01
CA GLU A 166 -9.81 3.91 -25.03
C GLU A 166 -10.07 3.45 -23.59
N ARG A 167 -11.28 2.99 -23.29
CA ARG A 167 -11.62 2.41 -21.99
C ARG A 167 -10.74 1.21 -21.63
N ALA A 168 -10.46 0.33 -22.58
CA ALA A 168 -9.58 -0.81 -22.35
C ALA A 168 -8.12 -0.39 -22.08
N GLN A 169 -7.65 0.71 -22.68
CA GLN A 169 -6.33 1.26 -22.41
C GLN A 169 -6.25 1.86 -21.00
N LEU A 170 -7.26 2.64 -20.60
CA LEU A 170 -7.34 3.20 -19.25
C LEU A 170 -7.43 2.11 -18.16
N ASP A 171 -8.22 1.05 -18.40
CA ASP A 171 -8.31 -0.08 -17.46
C ASP A 171 -6.96 -0.83 -17.33
N ALA A 172 -6.24 -0.99 -18.45
CA ALA A 172 -4.89 -1.57 -18.42
C ALA A 172 -3.90 -0.69 -17.64
N GLU A 173 -4.00 0.64 -17.75
CA GLU A 173 -3.19 1.58 -16.98
C GLU A 173 -3.53 1.54 -15.48
N ARG A 174 -4.82 1.54 -15.15
CA ARG A 174 -5.31 1.35 -13.79
C ARG A 174 -4.76 0.07 -13.18
N GLN A 175 -4.79 -1.05 -13.90
CA GLN A 175 -4.24 -2.32 -13.43
C GLN A 175 -2.73 -2.24 -13.19
N ARG A 176 -1.98 -1.57 -14.08
CA ARG A 176 -0.54 -1.34 -13.89
C ARG A 176 -0.24 -0.50 -12.64
N LEU A 177 -1.05 0.52 -12.36
CA LEU A 177 -0.91 1.34 -11.15
C LEU A 177 -1.20 0.53 -9.88
N MET A 178 -2.24 -0.30 -9.90
CA MET A 178 -2.58 -1.24 -8.80
C MET A 178 -1.44 -2.23 -8.53
N ASP A 179 -0.85 -2.82 -9.56
CA ASP A 179 0.33 -3.68 -9.41
C ASP A 179 1.54 -2.89 -8.89
N GLY A 180 1.68 -1.63 -9.30
CA GLY A 180 2.67 -0.70 -8.76
C GLY A 180 2.51 -0.47 -7.25
N ILE A 181 1.28 -0.29 -6.77
CA ILE A 181 0.97 -0.16 -5.34
C ILE A 181 1.35 -1.43 -4.59
N ARG A 182 0.98 -2.61 -5.09
CA ARG A 182 1.34 -3.90 -4.47
C ARG A 182 2.86 -4.06 -4.32
N ARG A 183 3.63 -3.67 -5.35
CA ARG A 183 5.11 -3.70 -5.28
C ARG A 183 5.66 -2.70 -4.27
N LEU A 184 5.06 -1.51 -4.13
CA LEU A 184 5.46 -0.53 -3.12
C LEU A 184 5.18 -1.04 -1.70
N GLN A 185 4.02 -1.67 -1.49
CA GLN A 185 3.67 -2.31 -0.22
C GLN A 185 4.65 -3.42 0.16
N GLN A 186 5.02 -4.28 -0.80
CA GLN A 186 6.03 -5.31 -0.57
C GLN A 186 7.37 -4.68 -0.16
N LYS A 187 7.84 -3.65 -0.86
CA LYS A 187 9.07 -2.92 -0.51
C LYS A 187 9.01 -2.30 0.88
N LYS A 188 7.86 -1.73 1.27
CA LYS A 188 7.65 -1.14 2.61
C LYS A 188 7.77 -2.18 3.73
N ARG A 189 7.41 -3.44 3.47
CA ARG A 189 7.55 -4.57 4.42
C ARG A 189 8.96 -5.15 4.48
N GLU A 190 9.73 -5.01 3.41
CA GLU A 190 11.11 -5.50 3.30
C GLU A 190 12.15 -4.49 3.84
N SER A 191 11.78 -3.20 3.94
CA SER A 191 12.55 -2.14 4.61
C SER A 191 12.28 -2.10 6.12
#